data_AF-A0A1Z4M2H8-F1
#
_entry.id   AF-A0A1Z4M2H8-F1
#
_cell.length_a   1.000
_cell.length_b   1.000
_cell.length_c   1.000
_cell.angle_alpha   90.00
_cell.angle_beta   90.00
_cell.angle_gamma   90.00
#
_symmetry.space_group_name_H-M   'P 1'
#
loop_
_entity.id
_entity.type
_entity.pdbx_description
1 polymer ?
#
loop_
_entity_poly.entity_id
_entity_poly.type
_entity_poly.pdbx_seq_one_letter_code
_entity_poly.pdbx_strand_id
1 'polypeptide(L)'
;MVTPLESSIVRFYSQAGKVIGAGFLVSKKHILTCAHVVNSALAKAAGVQEKPTVEVELDFPRVSPGIHVTAKVIFWLPVNPNQSQEDIALLELSNSIPDTVQPVQLMTSDDLWGHSFRALGFPEGQSNGVWATGKLRGEVANGWVQIEDIKEVGYRLEKGFSGTPVWDDDLDGVVGIAVAAENYRPQVKAAFIIPTNQLVKALEQALPSLGKQTIPPCPYQGLFAFREEDVKFFFGREDFTKKLVREIRKKCLIAVVGRSGSGKSSVVFAGLIPQLRQEKSLLVVSFRPENRPLYNLAKALMPLYEPRWQQLSRSDQQKEIKKLNNQFQEDTDIKTLWYVIVAEGETIQPEMLGM
;
A
#
# COMPACT_ATOMS: atom_id res chain seq x y z
N MET A 1 16.25 -16.03 9.87
CA MET A 1 15.12 -15.83 8.93
C MET A 1 15.60 -14.88 7.86
N VAL A 2 15.28 -15.15 6.59
CA VAL A 2 15.59 -14.26 5.46
C VAL A 2 14.65 -13.06 5.55
N THR A 3 15.18 -11.84 5.43
CA THR A 3 14.36 -10.61 5.47
C THR A 3 13.44 -10.49 4.24
N PRO A 4 12.36 -9.70 4.28
CA PRO A 4 11.54 -9.44 3.09
C PRO A 4 12.37 -8.97 1.90
N LEU A 5 13.29 -8.01 2.12
CA LEU A 5 14.26 -7.56 1.11
C LEU A 5 15.02 -8.73 0.50
N GLU A 6 15.75 -9.49 1.32
CA GLU A 6 16.58 -10.60 0.84
C GLU A 6 15.77 -11.66 0.11
N SER A 7 14.58 -11.99 0.61
CA SER A 7 13.75 -13.05 0.02
C SER A 7 13.17 -12.63 -1.33
N SER A 8 12.91 -11.33 -1.52
CA SER A 8 12.27 -10.78 -2.71
C SER A 8 13.20 -10.67 -3.92
N ILE A 9 14.51 -10.60 -3.70
CA ILE A 9 15.50 -10.33 -4.75
C ILE A 9 15.57 -11.52 -5.71
N VAL A 10 15.63 -11.21 -7.00
CA VAL A 10 15.84 -12.18 -8.07
C VAL A 10 17.12 -11.88 -8.85
N ARG A 11 17.74 -12.93 -9.42
CA ARG A 11 18.82 -12.82 -10.39
C ARG A 11 18.31 -13.20 -11.77
N PHE A 12 18.65 -12.39 -12.78
CA PHE A 12 18.38 -12.71 -14.17
C PHE A 12 19.58 -13.34 -14.85
N TYR A 13 19.30 -14.28 -15.74
CA TYR A 13 20.31 -15.00 -16.52
C TYR A 13 20.23 -14.64 -18.00
N SER A 14 21.39 -14.60 -18.67
CA SER A 14 21.45 -14.61 -20.12
C SER A 14 21.14 -15.99 -20.67
N GLN A 15 20.88 -16.07 -21.98
CA GLN A 15 20.78 -17.36 -22.71
C GLN A 15 22.02 -18.26 -22.56
N ALA A 16 23.17 -17.70 -22.18
CA ALA A 16 24.40 -18.44 -21.91
C ALA A 16 24.57 -18.83 -20.42
N GLY A 17 23.57 -18.58 -19.58
CA GLY A 17 23.59 -18.90 -18.15
C GLY A 17 24.40 -17.93 -17.28
N LYS A 18 24.78 -16.75 -17.80
CA LYS A 18 25.51 -15.73 -17.03
C LYS A 18 24.53 -14.83 -16.29
N VAL A 19 24.82 -14.48 -15.03
CA VAL A 19 24.05 -13.46 -14.31
C VAL A 19 24.28 -12.09 -14.95
N ILE A 20 23.19 -11.40 -15.28
CA ILE A 20 23.23 -10.13 -16.02
C ILE A 20 22.63 -8.93 -15.26
N GLY A 21 21.89 -9.19 -14.18
CA GLY A 21 21.24 -8.16 -13.39
C GLY A 21 20.31 -8.74 -12.35
N ALA A 22 19.57 -7.86 -11.69
CA ALA A 22 18.68 -8.20 -10.58
C ALA A 22 17.26 -7.72 -10.83
N GLY A 23 16.34 -8.16 -9.98
CA GLY A 23 14.98 -7.66 -9.87
C GLY A 23 14.47 -7.90 -8.46
N PHE A 24 13.20 -7.61 -8.23
CA PHE A 24 12.57 -7.94 -6.96
C PHE A 24 11.07 -8.14 -7.07
N LEU A 25 10.56 -8.96 -6.17
CA LEU A 25 9.15 -9.30 -6.06
C LEU A 25 8.35 -8.18 -5.37
N VAL A 26 7.33 -7.64 -6.05
CA VAL A 26 6.40 -6.64 -5.49
C VAL A 26 5.02 -7.22 -5.16
N SER A 27 4.74 -8.45 -5.59
CA SER A 27 3.51 -9.18 -5.31
C SER A 27 3.78 -10.67 -5.49
N LYS A 28 2.91 -11.56 -5.01
CA LYS A 28 3.09 -13.03 -5.16
C LYS A 28 3.38 -13.52 -6.58
N LYS A 29 3.14 -12.70 -7.61
CA LYS A 29 3.37 -13.06 -9.02
C LYS A 29 4.15 -12.02 -9.83
N HIS A 30 4.51 -10.87 -9.27
CA HIS A 30 5.00 -9.74 -10.07
C HIS A 30 6.38 -9.28 -9.64
N ILE A 31 7.26 -9.08 -10.63
CA ILE A 31 8.65 -8.69 -10.46
C ILE A 31 8.89 -7.35 -11.17
N LEU A 32 9.60 -6.44 -10.50
CA LEU A 32 10.15 -5.23 -11.10
C LEU A 32 11.65 -5.40 -11.38
N THR A 33 12.10 -4.83 -12.50
CA THR A 33 13.52 -4.73 -12.89
C THR A 33 13.69 -3.60 -13.91
N CYS A 34 14.92 -3.40 -14.38
CA CYS A 34 15.22 -2.50 -15.48
C CYS A 34 14.93 -3.14 -16.85
N ALA A 35 14.42 -2.37 -17.81
CA ALA A 35 14.14 -2.87 -19.15
C ALA A 35 15.42 -3.35 -19.88
N HIS A 36 16.57 -2.68 -19.68
CA HIS A 36 17.83 -3.14 -20.26
C HIS A 36 18.33 -4.48 -19.69
N VAL A 37 17.94 -4.85 -18.46
CA VAL A 37 18.27 -6.16 -17.87
C VAL A 37 17.53 -7.24 -18.67
N VAL A 38 16.24 -7.05 -18.96
CA VAL A 38 15.47 -7.97 -19.81
C VAL A 38 16.05 -8.06 -21.22
N ASN A 39 16.45 -6.93 -21.82
CA ASN A 39 17.11 -6.95 -23.12
C ASN A 39 18.41 -7.75 -23.10
N SER A 40 19.23 -7.56 -22.06
CA SER A 40 20.47 -8.31 -21.87
C SER A 40 20.22 -9.81 -21.68
N ALA A 41 19.13 -10.20 -21.01
CA ALA A 41 18.77 -11.60 -20.79
C ALA A 41 18.45 -12.29 -22.12
N LEU A 42 17.77 -11.55 -23.00
CA LEU A 42 17.30 -12.01 -24.31
C LEU A 42 18.30 -11.75 -25.46
N ALA A 43 19.54 -11.33 -25.15
CA ALA A 43 20.56 -10.97 -26.14
C ALA A 43 20.09 -9.89 -27.15
N LYS A 44 19.28 -8.92 -26.69
CA LYS A 44 18.79 -7.78 -27.46
C LYS A 44 19.60 -6.51 -27.16
N ALA A 45 19.59 -5.56 -28.09
CA ALA A 45 20.22 -4.25 -27.90
C ALA A 45 19.54 -3.45 -26.78
N ALA A 46 20.31 -2.62 -26.06
CA ALA A 46 19.77 -1.68 -25.09
C ALA A 46 18.97 -0.59 -25.83
N GLY A 47 17.67 -0.51 -25.56
CA GLY A 47 16.77 0.47 -26.19
C GLY A 47 15.81 -0.10 -27.24
N VAL A 48 15.64 -1.42 -27.32
CA VAL A 48 14.54 -2.01 -28.11
C VAL A 48 13.20 -1.51 -27.58
N GLN A 49 12.46 -0.81 -28.44
CA GLN A 49 11.17 -0.21 -28.09
C GLN A 49 10.04 -1.25 -28.03
N GLU A 50 10.15 -2.31 -28.81
CA GLU A 50 9.16 -3.39 -28.85
C GLU A 50 9.20 -4.25 -27.58
N LYS A 51 8.03 -4.43 -26.97
CA LYS A 51 7.89 -5.28 -25.79
C LYS A 51 8.29 -6.73 -26.10
N PRO A 52 9.21 -7.34 -25.33
CA PRO A 52 9.53 -8.75 -25.50
C PRO A 52 8.32 -9.68 -25.30
N THR A 53 8.26 -10.72 -26.12
CA THR A 53 7.27 -11.81 -26.03
C THR A 53 7.86 -13.11 -25.47
N VAL A 54 9.18 -13.23 -25.48
CA VAL A 54 9.93 -14.38 -24.95
C VAL A 54 10.05 -14.25 -23.44
N GLU A 55 9.86 -15.36 -22.73
CA GLU A 55 10.06 -15.41 -21.28
C GLU A 55 11.55 -15.31 -20.92
N VAL A 56 11.82 -14.73 -19.75
CA VAL A 56 13.17 -14.66 -19.19
C VAL A 56 13.31 -15.61 -18.01
N GLU A 57 14.52 -16.11 -17.82
CA GLU A 57 14.88 -17.04 -16.76
C GLU A 57 15.49 -16.28 -15.57
N LEU A 58 15.06 -16.66 -14.37
CA LEU A 58 15.51 -16.06 -13.11
C LEU A 58 15.49 -17.06 -11.96
N ASP A 59 16.17 -16.72 -10.86
CA ASP A 59 16.05 -17.45 -9.60
C ASP A 59 15.99 -16.53 -8.38
N PHE A 60 15.64 -17.10 -7.22
CA PHE A 60 15.62 -16.41 -5.92
C PHE A 60 16.87 -16.79 -5.11
N PRO A 61 18.00 -16.08 -5.22
CA PRO A 61 19.29 -16.46 -4.64
C PRO A 61 19.30 -16.74 -3.14
N ARG A 62 18.43 -16.07 -2.38
CA ARG A 62 18.40 -16.19 -0.91
C ARG A 62 17.41 -17.23 -0.40
N VAL A 63 16.55 -17.76 -1.28
CA VAL A 63 15.49 -18.70 -0.91
C VAL A 63 15.66 -20.06 -1.59
N SER A 64 15.89 -20.05 -2.91
CA SER A 64 16.01 -21.26 -3.72
C SER A 64 17.09 -21.08 -4.81
N PRO A 65 18.36 -20.90 -4.43
CA PRO A 65 19.44 -20.64 -5.37
C PRO A 65 19.59 -21.80 -6.38
N GLY A 66 19.69 -21.46 -7.66
CA GLY A 66 19.82 -22.42 -8.77
C GLY A 66 18.52 -23.12 -9.16
N ILE A 67 17.41 -22.88 -8.48
CA ILE A 67 16.08 -23.33 -8.93
C ILE A 67 15.49 -22.22 -9.79
N HIS A 68 15.56 -22.43 -11.10
CA HIS A 68 15.15 -21.44 -12.08
C HIS A 68 13.62 -21.45 -12.29
N VAL A 69 13.06 -20.27 -12.48
CA VAL A 69 11.67 -20.03 -12.85
C VAL A 69 11.64 -19.06 -14.03
N THR A 70 10.52 -19.02 -14.76
CA THR A 70 10.35 -18.11 -15.88
C THR A 70 9.33 -17.02 -15.59
N ALA A 71 9.50 -15.89 -16.27
CA ALA A 71 8.57 -14.77 -16.20
C ALA A 71 8.42 -14.10 -17.57
N LYS A 72 7.19 -13.63 -17.86
CA LYS A 72 6.85 -12.91 -19.08
C LYS A 72 6.76 -11.41 -18.81
N VAL A 73 7.16 -10.59 -19.78
CA VAL A 73 7.03 -9.13 -19.68
C VAL A 73 5.57 -8.72 -19.93
N ILE A 74 4.94 -8.12 -18.92
CA ILE A 74 3.55 -7.64 -19.01
C ILE A 74 3.45 -6.13 -19.19
N PHE A 75 4.48 -5.38 -18.80
CA PHE A 75 4.57 -3.93 -19.02
C PHE A 75 6.01 -3.51 -19.29
N TRP A 76 6.19 -2.52 -20.17
CA TRP A 76 7.46 -2.22 -20.82
C TRP A 76 7.62 -0.73 -21.08
N LEU A 77 8.58 -0.11 -20.39
CA LEU A 77 9.02 1.27 -20.60
C LEU A 77 10.54 1.27 -20.78
N PRO A 78 11.03 1.04 -22.02
CA PRO A 78 12.45 0.98 -22.31
C PRO A 78 13.06 2.38 -22.41
N VAL A 79 14.39 2.46 -22.27
CA VAL A 79 15.11 3.72 -22.44
C VAL A 79 14.83 4.29 -23.83
N ASN A 80 14.26 5.50 -23.87
CA ASN A 80 14.06 6.26 -25.08
C ASN A 80 14.98 7.49 -25.07
N PRO A 81 16.03 7.54 -25.92
CA PRO A 81 16.96 8.67 -25.98
C PRO A 81 16.30 10.02 -26.33
N ASN A 82 15.10 9.99 -26.92
CA ASN A 82 14.39 11.19 -27.41
C ASN A 82 13.25 11.66 -26.48
N GLN A 83 12.98 10.95 -25.39
CA GLN A 83 11.94 11.26 -24.40
C GLN A 83 12.52 11.13 -22.98
N SER A 84 11.69 10.97 -21.94
CA SER A 84 12.15 10.67 -20.58
C SER A 84 12.96 9.37 -20.56
N GLN A 85 14.02 9.32 -19.76
CA GLN A 85 14.78 8.09 -19.51
C GLN A 85 13.98 7.18 -18.59
N GLU A 86 13.05 6.42 -19.16
CA GLU A 86 12.32 5.37 -18.45
C GLU A 86 13.02 4.03 -18.72
N ASP A 87 13.27 3.22 -17.70
CA ASP A 87 13.98 1.95 -17.85
C ASP A 87 13.33 0.92 -16.92
N ILE A 88 12.04 0.68 -17.12
CA ILE A 88 11.19 -0.12 -16.22
C ILE A 88 10.59 -1.29 -16.99
N ALA A 89 10.71 -2.48 -16.42
CA ALA A 89 9.98 -3.65 -16.87
C ALA A 89 9.21 -4.28 -15.70
N LEU A 90 7.94 -4.59 -15.92
CA LEU A 90 7.11 -5.41 -15.03
C LEU A 90 6.94 -6.79 -15.64
N LEU A 91 7.27 -7.80 -14.86
CA LEU A 91 7.16 -9.19 -15.27
C LEU A 91 6.14 -9.92 -14.39
N GLU A 92 5.42 -10.86 -15.01
CA GLU A 92 4.56 -11.82 -14.32
C GLU A 92 5.22 -13.19 -14.34
N LEU A 93 5.35 -13.82 -13.18
CA LEU A 93 5.88 -15.16 -13.01
C LEU A 93 4.95 -16.20 -13.67
N SER A 94 5.53 -17.06 -14.50
CA SER A 94 4.82 -18.16 -15.16
C SER A 94 4.68 -19.39 -14.26
N ASN A 95 5.59 -19.55 -13.29
CA ASN A 95 5.59 -20.63 -12.31
C ASN A 95 5.23 -20.15 -10.90
N SER A 96 4.71 -21.05 -10.07
CA SER A 96 4.56 -20.81 -8.63
C SER A 96 5.92 -20.72 -7.94
N ILE A 97 6.05 -19.84 -6.97
CA ILE A 97 7.25 -19.65 -6.15
C ILE A 97 7.02 -20.18 -4.72
N PRO A 98 8.08 -20.51 -3.96
CA PRO A 98 7.94 -20.93 -2.56
C PRO A 98 7.23 -19.88 -1.69
N ASP A 99 6.39 -20.31 -0.75
CA ASP A 99 5.66 -19.42 0.18
C ASP A 99 6.60 -18.62 1.11
N THR A 100 7.85 -19.03 1.22
CA THR A 100 8.90 -18.33 1.97
C THR A 100 9.39 -17.06 1.27
N VAL A 101 9.11 -16.88 -0.03
CA VAL A 101 9.40 -15.64 -0.76
C VAL A 101 8.34 -14.61 -0.41
N GLN A 102 8.77 -13.46 0.14
CA GLN A 102 7.86 -12.38 0.51
C GLN A 102 8.08 -11.16 -0.40
N PRO A 103 7.00 -10.52 -0.89
CA PRO A 103 7.13 -9.30 -1.67
C PRO A 103 7.55 -8.13 -0.78
N VAL A 104 8.30 -7.19 -1.34
CA VAL A 104 8.67 -5.93 -0.67
C VAL A 104 7.59 -4.87 -0.85
N GLN A 105 7.60 -3.90 0.06
CA GLN A 105 6.78 -2.70 0.00
C GLN A 105 7.55 -1.55 -0.66
N LEU A 106 6.83 -0.75 -1.44
CA LEU A 106 7.35 0.46 -2.07
C LEU A 106 7.02 1.67 -1.18
N MET A 107 8.06 2.38 -0.74
CA MET A 107 7.94 3.58 0.08
C MET A 107 8.09 4.81 -0.80
N THR A 108 7.10 5.69 -0.79
CA THR A 108 7.15 6.99 -1.46
C THR A 108 7.43 8.09 -0.45
N SER A 109 8.45 8.91 -0.70
CA SER A 109 8.79 10.10 0.09
C SER A 109 9.21 11.22 -0.85
N ASP A 110 8.86 12.45 -0.50
CA ASP A 110 9.30 13.67 -1.20
C ASP A 110 10.69 14.14 -0.73
N ASP A 111 11.16 13.62 0.42
CA ASP A 111 12.50 13.88 0.94
C ASP A 111 13.20 12.56 1.28
N LEU A 112 14.32 12.33 0.59
CA LEU A 112 15.22 11.18 0.79
C LEU A 112 16.63 11.67 1.15
N TRP A 113 16.86 12.98 1.26
CA TRP A 113 18.21 13.52 1.31
C TRP A 113 18.96 13.04 2.57
N GLY A 114 20.08 12.36 2.36
CA GLY A 114 20.95 11.91 3.45
C GLY A 114 20.49 10.62 4.14
N HIS A 115 19.39 10.01 3.72
CA HIS A 115 18.98 8.69 4.17
C HIS A 115 20.02 7.62 3.79
N SER A 116 20.19 6.63 4.65
CA SER A 116 21.05 5.48 4.38
C SER A 116 20.34 4.49 3.46
N PHE A 117 21.07 3.93 2.49
CA PHE A 117 20.55 2.86 1.67
C PHE A 117 21.43 1.62 1.67
N ARG A 118 20.81 0.48 1.32
CA ARG A 118 21.48 -0.78 0.98
C ARG A 118 20.86 -1.42 -0.26
N ALA A 119 21.71 -2.09 -1.05
CA ALA A 119 21.34 -2.76 -2.28
C ALA A 119 22.20 -4.02 -2.47
N LEU A 120 21.60 -5.13 -2.91
CA LEU A 120 22.31 -6.38 -3.20
C LEU A 120 22.40 -6.59 -4.71
N GLY A 121 23.60 -6.51 -5.27
CA GLY A 121 23.84 -6.67 -6.71
C GLY A 121 24.71 -7.87 -7.03
N PHE A 122 24.80 -8.21 -8.31
CA PHE A 122 25.52 -9.37 -8.83
C PHE A 122 26.53 -8.95 -9.92
N PRO A 123 27.59 -8.19 -9.56
CA PRO A 123 28.61 -7.79 -10.51
C PRO A 123 29.40 -9.00 -11.03
N GLU A 124 30.16 -8.77 -12.10
CA GLU A 124 30.94 -9.82 -12.74
C GLU A 124 31.90 -10.50 -11.76
N GLY A 125 31.90 -11.84 -11.76
CA GLY A 125 32.68 -12.65 -10.82
C GLY A 125 32.05 -12.80 -9.43
N GLN A 126 30.93 -12.12 -9.14
CA GLN A 126 30.25 -12.14 -7.83
C GLN A 126 28.80 -12.64 -7.97
N SER A 127 28.62 -13.84 -8.53
CA SER A 127 27.28 -14.42 -8.73
C SER A 127 26.52 -14.67 -7.42
N ASN A 128 27.22 -14.84 -6.29
CA ASN A 128 26.60 -14.98 -4.97
C ASN A 128 26.02 -13.66 -4.42
N GLY A 129 26.32 -12.55 -5.07
CA GLY A 129 25.84 -11.22 -4.71
C GLY A 129 26.71 -10.53 -3.67
N VAL A 130 26.74 -9.20 -3.76
CA VAL A 130 27.50 -8.32 -2.87
C VAL A 130 26.66 -7.10 -2.49
N TRP A 131 26.81 -6.65 -1.25
CA TRP A 131 26.08 -5.50 -0.72
C TRP A 131 26.81 -4.20 -1.03
N ALA A 132 26.08 -3.26 -1.64
CA ALA A 132 26.46 -1.86 -1.73
C ALA A 132 25.61 -1.04 -0.76
N THR A 133 26.20 0.03 -0.23
CA THR A 133 25.55 0.93 0.73
C THR A 133 26.02 2.36 0.51
N GLY A 134 25.20 3.34 0.85
CA GLY A 134 25.60 4.74 0.71
C GLY A 134 24.53 5.68 1.22
N LYS A 135 24.51 6.89 0.66
CA LYS A 135 23.49 7.90 0.97
C LYS A 135 22.67 8.27 -0.25
N LEU A 136 21.37 8.44 -0.03
CA LEU A 136 20.46 9.03 -0.99
C LEU A 136 20.70 10.56 -1.09
N ARG A 137 20.47 11.12 -2.27
CA ARG A 137 20.54 12.56 -2.57
C ARG A 137 19.21 13.01 -3.16
N GLY A 138 19.23 14.12 -3.89
CA GLY A 138 18.04 14.70 -4.50
C GLY A 138 17.70 14.13 -5.87
N GLU A 139 16.50 14.47 -6.32
CA GLU A 139 16.05 14.28 -7.69
C GLU A 139 16.86 15.17 -8.65
N VAL A 140 17.28 14.60 -9.78
CA VAL A 140 17.90 15.31 -10.90
C VAL A 140 16.88 15.58 -12.00
N ALA A 141 17.23 16.38 -13.01
CA ALA A 141 16.28 16.92 -14.00
C ALA A 141 15.44 15.89 -14.79
N ASN A 142 15.88 14.62 -14.87
CA ASN A 142 15.13 13.52 -15.50
C ASN A 142 14.18 12.78 -14.54
N GLY A 143 14.07 13.23 -13.30
CA GLY A 143 13.24 12.63 -12.27
C GLY A 143 13.88 11.46 -11.52
N TRP A 144 15.13 11.11 -11.81
CA TRP A 144 15.86 10.06 -11.07
C TRP A 144 16.47 10.63 -9.79
N VAL A 145 16.67 9.78 -8.79
CA VAL A 145 17.33 10.18 -7.54
C VAL A 145 18.80 9.78 -7.62
N GLN A 146 19.69 10.75 -7.36
CA GLN A 146 21.11 10.48 -7.25
C GLN A 146 21.39 9.74 -5.94
N ILE A 147 22.34 8.81 -5.98
CA ILE A 147 22.88 8.16 -4.79
C ILE A 147 24.40 8.25 -4.80
N GLU A 148 24.99 8.30 -3.62
CA GLU A 148 26.43 8.42 -3.45
C GLU A 148 26.96 7.32 -2.54
N ASP A 149 27.98 6.62 -3.02
CA ASP A 149 28.81 5.79 -2.16
C ASP A 149 29.76 6.68 -1.35
N ILE A 150 29.56 6.68 -0.03
CA ILE A 150 30.33 7.46 0.94
C ILE A 150 31.54 6.71 1.50
N LYS A 151 31.74 5.43 1.15
CA LYS A 151 32.82 4.61 1.70
C LYS A 151 34.10 4.72 0.87
N GLU A 152 35.25 4.65 1.54
CA GLU A 152 36.55 4.51 0.86
C GLU A 152 36.78 3.09 0.36
N VAL A 153 36.27 2.08 1.08
CA VAL A 153 36.37 0.65 0.75
C VAL A 153 34.97 0.02 0.79
N GLY A 154 34.58 -0.68 -0.28
CA GLY A 154 33.28 -1.34 -0.41
C GLY A 154 32.86 -1.50 -1.87
N TYR A 155 31.73 -2.18 -2.09
CA TYR A 155 31.11 -2.24 -3.41
C TYR A 155 30.24 -1.02 -3.65
N ARG A 156 30.41 -0.40 -4.82
CA ARG A 156 29.54 0.65 -5.35
C ARG A 156 28.47 0.05 -6.25
N LEU A 157 27.41 0.80 -6.54
CA LEU A 157 26.46 0.38 -7.58
C LEU A 157 27.11 0.50 -8.95
N GLU A 158 27.46 -0.64 -9.50
CA GLU A 158 28.08 -0.80 -10.80
C GLU A 158 27.31 -1.81 -11.66
N LYS A 159 27.84 -2.16 -12.84
CA LYS A 159 27.22 -3.16 -13.70
C LYS A 159 26.97 -4.46 -12.92
N GLY A 160 25.73 -4.96 -12.96
CA GLY A 160 25.26 -6.10 -12.16
C GLY A 160 24.39 -5.69 -10.97
N PHE A 161 24.35 -4.41 -10.59
CA PHE A 161 23.36 -3.87 -9.65
C PHE A 161 22.07 -3.43 -10.33
N SER A 162 22.07 -3.21 -11.65
CA SER A 162 20.88 -2.80 -12.39
C SER A 162 19.68 -3.69 -12.10
N GLY A 163 18.55 -3.06 -11.79
CA GLY A 163 17.31 -3.75 -11.45
C GLY A 163 17.16 -4.15 -9.99
N THR A 164 18.20 -4.00 -9.15
CA THR A 164 18.10 -4.34 -7.71
C THR A 164 17.24 -3.32 -6.96
N PRO A 165 16.46 -3.75 -5.95
CA PRO A 165 15.75 -2.82 -5.08
C PRO A 165 16.76 -2.03 -4.23
N VAL A 166 16.57 -0.72 -4.16
CA VAL A 166 17.29 0.14 -3.22
C VAL A 166 16.45 0.29 -1.97
N TRP A 167 16.92 -0.31 -0.87
CA TRP A 167 16.28 -0.29 0.42
C TRP A 167 16.75 0.92 1.23
N ASP A 168 15.81 1.67 1.78
CA ASP A 168 16.04 2.77 2.70
C ASP A 168 15.93 2.24 4.14
N ASP A 169 17.00 2.42 4.94
CA ASP A 169 17.05 1.93 6.32
C ASP A 169 16.18 2.76 7.28
N ASP A 170 15.85 4.01 6.91
CA ASP A 170 15.08 4.94 7.73
C ASP A 170 13.57 4.76 7.49
N LEU A 171 13.17 4.45 6.24
CA LEU A 171 11.79 4.15 5.85
C LEU A 171 11.43 2.67 5.92
N ASP A 172 12.39 1.78 6.12
CA ASP A 172 12.22 0.32 6.18
C ASP A 172 11.50 -0.27 4.96
N GLY A 173 11.91 0.19 3.76
CA GLY A 173 11.30 -0.26 2.51
C GLY A 173 12.06 0.16 1.26
N VAL A 174 11.55 -0.26 0.10
CA VAL A 174 12.19 0.05 -1.19
C VAL A 174 11.81 1.46 -1.62
N VAL A 175 12.79 2.29 -1.94
CA VAL A 175 12.60 3.68 -2.41
C VAL A 175 12.95 3.88 -3.88
N GLY A 176 13.48 2.85 -4.54
CA GLY A 176 13.68 2.85 -5.98
C GLY A 176 14.35 1.58 -6.51
N ILE A 177 14.58 1.57 -7.82
CA ILE A 177 15.37 0.52 -8.50
C ILE A 177 16.69 1.11 -8.91
N ALA A 178 17.80 0.42 -8.64
CA ALA A 178 19.10 0.88 -9.09
C ALA A 178 19.23 0.82 -10.61
N VAL A 179 19.77 1.88 -11.18
CA VAL A 179 20.24 1.94 -12.57
C VAL A 179 21.73 2.19 -12.53
N ALA A 180 22.53 1.18 -12.87
CA ALA A 180 23.97 1.37 -12.96
C ALA A 180 24.24 2.30 -14.16
N ALA A 181 24.85 3.46 -13.89
CA ALA A 181 25.23 4.39 -14.95
C ALA A 181 26.34 3.75 -15.81
N GLU A 182 26.09 3.65 -17.12
CA GLU A 182 27.13 3.22 -18.06
C GLU A 182 28.27 4.25 -18.09
N ASN A 183 29.39 3.89 -17.48
CA ASN A 183 30.75 4.18 -17.93
C ASN A 183 31.14 5.64 -18.24
N TYR A 184 30.54 6.67 -17.64
CA TYR A 184 31.00 8.03 -17.99
C TYR A 184 32.26 8.49 -17.27
N ARG A 185 32.53 8.06 -16.02
CA ARG A 185 33.75 8.43 -15.28
C ARG A 185 34.11 7.41 -14.20
N PRO A 186 35.20 6.62 -14.33
CA PRO A 186 35.60 5.62 -13.32
C PRO A 186 35.81 6.20 -11.91
N GLN A 187 36.11 7.51 -11.83
CA GLN A 187 36.36 8.25 -10.60
C GLN A 187 35.09 8.80 -9.92
N VAL A 188 33.92 8.75 -10.57
CA VAL A 188 32.65 9.24 -10.02
C VAL A 188 31.95 8.10 -9.29
N LYS A 189 31.67 8.28 -7.99
CA LYS A 189 30.97 7.33 -7.13
C LYS A 189 29.44 7.54 -7.10
N ALA A 190 28.92 8.33 -8.04
CA ALA A 190 27.49 8.59 -8.15
C ALA A 190 26.83 7.54 -9.05
N ALA A 191 25.68 7.03 -8.59
CA ALA A 191 24.76 6.21 -9.36
C ALA A 191 23.35 6.82 -9.26
N PHE A 192 22.38 6.24 -9.96
CA PHE A 192 21.00 6.72 -9.94
C PHE A 192 20.04 5.60 -9.63
N ILE A 193 18.89 5.99 -9.09
CA ILE A 193 17.74 5.11 -8.89
C ILE A 193 16.53 5.69 -9.60
N ILE A 194 15.70 4.81 -10.15
CA ILE A 194 14.33 5.16 -10.57
C ILE A 194 13.49 5.17 -9.29
N PRO A 195 12.98 6.33 -8.84
CA PRO A 195 12.27 6.43 -7.58
C PRO A 195 10.91 5.72 -7.61
N THR A 196 10.44 5.28 -6.45
CA THR A 196 9.17 4.57 -6.28
C THR A 196 7.96 5.31 -6.82
N ASN A 197 7.92 6.64 -6.80
CA ASN A 197 6.82 7.40 -7.40
C ASN A 197 6.67 7.12 -8.91
N GLN A 198 7.76 6.89 -9.64
CA GLN A 198 7.73 6.48 -11.05
C GLN A 198 7.33 5.01 -11.19
N LEU A 199 7.84 4.14 -10.31
CA LEU A 199 7.46 2.72 -10.30
C LEU A 199 5.97 2.53 -10.04
N VAL A 200 5.41 3.26 -9.08
CA VAL A 200 3.98 3.25 -8.76
C VAL A 200 3.16 3.71 -9.95
N LYS A 201 3.54 4.80 -10.63
CA LYS A 201 2.86 5.25 -11.86
C LYS A 201 2.88 4.17 -12.94
N ALA A 202 4.02 3.50 -13.14
CA ALA A 202 4.14 2.38 -14.07
C ALA A 202 3.24 1.19 -13.67
N LEU A 203 3.21 0.85 -12.37
CA LEU A 203 2.35 -0.21 -11.83
C LEU A 203 0.86 0.13 -11.97
N GLU A 204 0.44 1.37 -11.73
CA GLU A 204 -0.94 1.81 -11.87
C GLU A 204 -1.41 1.77 -13.32
N GLN A 205 -0.53 2.10 -14.28
CA GLN A 205 -0.81 1.99 -15.71
C GLN A 205 -0.94 0.52 -16.15
N ALA A 206 -0.08 -0.36 -15.63
CA ALA A 206 -0.09 -1.78 -15.97
C ALA A 206 -1.25 -2.55 -15.30
N LEU A 207 -1.41 -2.34 -14.00
CA LEU A 207 -2.28 -3.09 -13.08
C LEU A 207 -2.79 -2.15 -11.95
N PRO A 208 -3.91 -1.43 -12.15
CA PRO A 208 -4.39 -0.41 -11.21
C PRO A 208 -4.58 -0.87 -9.75
N SER A 209 -4.91 -2.15 -9.54
CA SER A 209 -5.07 -2.74 -8.21
C SER A 209 -3.74 -3.03 -7.51
N LEU A 210 -2.68 -3.29 -8.27
CA LEU A 210 -1.37 -3.64 -7.73
C LEU A 210 -0.63 -2.42 -7.17
N GLY A 211 -0.73 -1.26 -7.83
CA GLY A 211 -0.15 -0.01 -7.34
C GLY A 211 -0.65 0.35 -5.92
N LYS A 212 -1.93 0.10 -5.63
CA LYS A 212 -2.52 0.35 -4.30
C LYS A 212 -2.13 -0.67 -3.23
N GLN A 213 -1.71 -1.88 -3.62
CA GLN A 213 -1.34 -2.96 -2.68
C GLN A 213 0.15 -2.95 -2.34
N THR A 214 0.97 -2.31 -3.18
CA THR A 214 2.43 -2.29 -3.06
C THR A 214 2.94 -1.15 -2.19
N ILE A 215 2.12 -0.13 -1.96
CA ILE A 215 2.39 0.96 -1.03
C ILE A 215 1.73 0.63 0.30
N PRO A 216 2.45 0.71 1.44
CA PRO A 216 1.82 0.50 2.73
C PRO A 216 0.76 1.59 2.97
N PRO A 217 -0.37 1.24 3.61
CA PRO A 217 -1.40 2.22 3.92
C PRO A 217 -0.79 3.30 4.83
N CYS A 218 -0.84 4.56 4.39
CA CYS A 218 -0.37 5.70 5.18
C CYS A 218 -1.10 5.69 6.54
N PRO A 219 -0.40 5.60 7.68
CA PRO A 219 -1.03 5.52 8.99
C PRO A 219 -1.65 6.85 9.41
N TYR A 220 -1.24 7.95 8.77
CA TYR A 220 -1.74 9.29 9.05
C TYR A 220 -2.94 9.61 8.16
N GLN A 221 -4.14 9.50 8.74
CA GLN A 221 -5.41 9.80 8.08
C GLN A 221 -5.69 11.32 7.95
N GLY A 222 -4.76 12.19 8.34
CA GLY A 222 -4.95 13.64 8.30
C GLY A 222 -6.17 14.11 9.09
N LEU A 223 -7.08 14.83 8.44
CA LEU A 223 -8.36 15.29 9.04
C LEU A 223 -9.49 14.25 8.94
N PHE A 224 -9.26 13.11 8.28
CA PHE A 224 -10.26 12.06 8.19
C PHE A 224 -10.40 11.35 9.53
N ALA A 225 -11.64 11.01 9.90
CA ALA A 225 -11.90 10.24 11.09
C ALA A 225 -11.45 8.78 10.89
N PHE A 226 -10.75 8.22 11.88
CA PHE A 226 -10.43 6.80 11.91
C PHE A 226 -11.72 5.98 11.92
N ARG A 227 -11.73 4.92 11.12
CA ARG A 227 -12.85 3.98 10.97
C ARG A 227 -12.58 2.70 11.75
N GLU A 228 -13.56 1.81 11.75
CA GLU A 228 -13.47 0.50 12.40
C GLU A 228 -12.28 -0.34 11.87
N GLU A 229 -11.93 -0.17 10.60
CA GLU A 229 -10.77 -0.83 9.96
C GLU A 229 -9.40 -0.28 10.40
N ASP A 230 -9.38 0.93 10.98
CA ASP A 230 -8.16 1.61 11.42
C ASP A 230 -7.81 1.39 12.89
N VAL A 231 -8.48 0.46 13.59
CA VAL A 231 -8.28 0.19 15.04
C VAL A 231 -6.81 0.02 15.40
N LYS A 232 -6.02 -0.62 14.53
CA LYS A 232 -4.57 -0.84 14.72
C LYS A 232 -3.73 0.44 14.74
N PHE A 233 -4.28 1.58 14.34
CA PHE A 233 -3.63 2.89 14.33
C PHE A 233 -4.23 3.86 15.35
N PHE A 234 -5.29 3.46 16.07
CA PHE A 234 -6.00 4.31 17.02
C PHE A 234 -5.47 4.13 18.45
N PHE A 235 -4.69 5.10 18.93
CA PHE A 235 -4.03 5.07 20.25
C PHE A 235 -4.25 6.35 21.06
N GLY A 236 -4.04 6.28 22.38
CA GLY A 236 -4.03 7.43 23.30
C GLY A 236 -5.41 7.91 23.78
N ARG A 237 -6.48 7.20 23.43
CA ARG A 237 -7.87 7.49 23.81
C ARG A 237 -8.57 6.29 24.48
N GLU A 238 -7.80 5.30 24.91
CA GLU A 238 -8.27 4.02 25.45
C GLU A 238 -9.16 4.24 26.68
N ASP A 239 -8.74 5.11 27.61
CA ASP A 239 -9.49 5.37 28.84
C ASP A 239 -10.82 6.08 28.57
N PHE A 240 -10.83 7.00 27.60
CA PHE A 240 -12.05 7.68 27.17
C PHE A 240 -13.02 6.71 26.50
N THR A 241 -12.52 5.82 25.63
CA THR A 241 -13.31 4.74 25.01
C THR A 241 -13.89 3.80 26.07
N LYS A 242 -13.09 3.34 27.04
CA LYS A 242 -13.56 2.50 28.16
C LYS A 242 -14.64 3.18 28.98
N LYS A 243 -14.54 4.51 29.18
CA LYS A 243 -15.58 5.30 29.85
C LYS A 243 -16.89 5.29 29.03
N LEU A 244 -16.81 5.53 27.72
CA LEU A 244 -17.97 5.49 26.83
C LEU A 244 -18.69 4.13 26.85
N VAL A 245 -17.94 3.02 26.75
CA VAL A 245 -18.51 1.66 26.81
C VAL A 245 -19.27 1.43 28.11
N ARG A 246 -18.71 1.86 29.26
CA ARG A 246 -19.38 1.73 30.56
C ARG A 246 -20.65 2.56 30.66
N GLU A 247 -20.68 3.74 30.06
CA GLU A 247 -21.84 4.64 30.12
C GLU A 247 -22.98 4.16 29.21
N ILE A 248 -22.70 3.58 28.04
CA ILE A 248 -23.73 3.05 27.13
C ILE A 248 -24.60 2.00 27.83
N ARG A 249 -23.99 1.18 28.69
CA ARG A 249 -24.70 0.17 29.47
C ARG A 249 -25.68 0.76 30.49
N LYS A 250 -25.56 2.04 30.83
CA LYS A 250 -26.38 2.72 31.86
C LYS A 250 -27.39 3.70 31.28
N LYS A 251 -27.15 4.22 30.07
CA LYS A 251 -27.92 5.33 29.49
C LYS A 251 -28.34 5.00 28.07
N CYS A 252 -29.63 5.14 27.75
CA CYS A 252 -30.17 4.91 26.41
C CYS A 252 -29.73 5.97 25.38
N LEU A 253 -29.16 7.10 25.81
CA LEU A 253 -28.66 8.15 24.92
C LEU A 253 -27.37 8.75 25.48
N ILE A 254 -26.35 8.82 24.63
CA ILE A 254 -25.07 9.46 24.93
C ILE A 254 -24.69 10.41 23.81
N ALA A 255 -24.33 11.63 24.19
CA ALA A 255 -23.80 12.63 23.31
C ALA A 255 -22.26 12.73 23.43
N VAL A 256 -21.57 12.66 22.30
CA VAL A 256 -20.13 12.93 22.17
C VAL A 256 -19.97 14.29 21.51
N VAL A 257 -19.58 15.28 22.31
CA VAL A 257 -19.54 16.69 21.93
C VAL A 257 -18.11 17.22 22.03
N GLY A 258 -17.74 18.13 21.14
CA GLY A 258 -16.40 18.71 21.10
C GLY A 258 -16.10 19.46 19.80
N ARG A 259 -14.99 20.20 19.78
CA ARG A 259 -14.56 21.02 18.64
C ARG A 259 -14.41 20.18 17.37
N SER A 260 -14.66 20.77 16.19
CA SER A 260 -14.39 20.08 14.92
C SER A 260 -12.92 19.64 14.85
N GLY A 261 -12.65 18.47 14.26
CA GLY A 261 -11.31 17.88 14.21
C GLY A 261 -10.79 17.30 15.54
N SER A 262 -11.52 17.37 16.66
CA SER A 262 -11.05 16.84 17.96
C SER A 262 -11.06 15.30 18.06
N GLY A 263 -11.36 14.59 16.98
CA GLY A 263 -11.38 13.12 16.92
C GLY A 263 -12.66 12.46 17.46
N LYS A 264 -13.78 13.18 17.57
CA LYS A 264 -15.07 12.63 18.08
C LYS A 264 -15.52 11.38 17.31
N SER A 265 -15.57 11.51 15.99
CA SER A 265 -15.95 10.42 15.09
C SER A 265 -14.93 9.28 15.19
N SER A 266 -13.63 9.57 15.27
CA SER A 266 -12.58 8.56 15.44
C SER A 266 -12.77 7.75 16.73
N VAL A 267 -13.07 8.40 17.86
CA VAL A 267 -13.36 7.69 19.12
C VAL A 267 -14.56 6.78 18.99
N VAL A 268 -15.61 7.20 18.28
CA VAL A 268 -16.80 6.38 18.09
C VAL A 268 -16.52 5.20 17.13
N PHE A 269 -15.96 5.47 15.95
CA PHE A 269 -15.79 4.46 14.91
C PHE A 269 -14.59 3.53 15.12
N ALA A 270 -13.46 4.02 15.61
CA ALA A 270 -12.24 3.23 15.82
C ALA A 270 -12.03 2.83 17.30
N GLY A 271 -12.71 3.48 18.24
CA GLY A 271 -12.65 3.12 19.66
C GLY A 271 -13.86 2.29 20.10
N LEU A 272 -15.04 2.91 20.06
CA LEU A 272 -16.25 2.40 20.70
C LEU A 272 -16.90 1.24 19.93
N ILE A 273 -17.20 1.43 18.64
CA ILE A 273 -17.90 0.45 17.80
C ILE A 273 -17.18 -0.92 17.76
N PRO A 274 -15.85 -0.99 17.57
CA PRO A 274 -15.12 -2.27 17.58
C PRO A 274 -15.30 -3.04 18.89
N GLN A 275 -15.32 -2.34 20.04
CA GLN A 275 -15.52 -2.98 21.35
C GLN A 275 -16.97 -3.47 21.52
N LEU A 276 -17.96 -2.69 21.06
CA LEU A 276 -19.36 -3.11 21.12
C LEU A 276 -19.65 -4.31 20.20
N ARG A 277 -19.01 -4.40 19.02
CA ARG A 277 -19.19 -5.54 18.10
C ARG A 277 -18.57 -6.84 18.61
N GLN A 278 -17.64 -6.80 19.55
CA GLN A 278 -17.15 -8.01 20.21
C GLN A 278 -18.24 -8.65 21.09
N GLU A 279 -19.24 -7.88 21.51
CA GLU A 279 -20.39 -8.36 22.27
C GLU A 279 -21.48 -8.89 21.32
N LYS A 280 -21.63 -10.22 21.25
CA LYS A 280 -22.60 -10.89 20.35
C LYS A 280 -24.07 -10.49 20.58
N SER A 281 -24.39 -9.89 21.73
CA SER A 281 -25.75 -9.47 22.10
C SER A 281 -26.12 -8.09 21.55
N LEU A 282 -25.17 -7.33 20.98
CA LEU A 282 -25.42 -5.96 20.52
C LEU A 282 -25.33 -5.87 19.00
N LEU A 283 -26.33 -5.22 18.41
CA LEU A 283 -26.33 -4.83 17.00
C LEU A 283 -25.98 -3.36 16.90
N VAL A 284 -24.96 -3.04 16.10
CA VAL A 284 -24.46 -1.67 15.94
C VAL A 284 -24.73 -1.19 14.52
N VAL A 285 -25.50 -0.10 14.40
CA VAL A 285 -25.73 0.63 13.15
C VAL A 285 -25.27 2.07 13.29
N SER A 286 -24.74 2.62 12.20
CA SER A 286 -24.37 4.03 12.10
C SER A 286 -25.16 4.69 10.97
N PHE A 287 -25.73 5.85 11.23
CA PHE A 287 -26.43 6.64 10.22
C PHE A 287 -26.21 8.13 10.47
N ARG A 288 -26.50 8.95 9.46
CA ARG A 288 -26.57 10.40 9.60
C ARG A 288 -28.05 10.81 9.60
N PRO A 289 -28.54 11.53 10.62
CA PRO A 289 -29.94 11.96 10.67
C PRO A 289 -30.37 12.76 9.44
N GLU A 290 -29.56 13.73 9.00
CA GLU A 290 -29.86 14.67 7.91
C GLU A 290 -31.29 15.26 8.03
N ASN A 291 -31.94 15.59 6.90
CA ASN A 291 -33.28 16.20 6.89
C ASN A 291 -34.43 15.20 7.10
N ARG A 292 -34.13 13.90 7.33
CA ARG A 292 -35.12 12.82 7.51
C ARG A 292 -34.62 11.78 8.54
N PRO A 293 -34.58 12.12 9.84
CA PRO A 293 -33.92 11.32 10.87
C PRO A 293 -34.49 9.90 11.01
N LEU A 294 -35.80 9.77 11.15
CA LEU A 294 -36.47 8.46 11.31
C LEU A 294 -36.34 7.59 10.05
N TYR A 295 -36.41 8.21 8.87
CA TYR A 295 -36.22 7.50 7.60
C TYR A 295 -34.80 6.95 7.46
N ASN A 296 -33.80 7.77 7.80
CA ASN A 296 -32.40 7.37 7.73
C ASN A 296 -32.03 6.32 8.78
N LEU A 297 -32.66 6.38 9.97
CA LEU A 297 -32.56 5.32 10.97
C LEU A 297 -33.18 4.02 10.45
N ALA A 298 -34.40 4.06 9.93
CA ALA A 298 -35.08 2.89 9.35
C ALA A 298 -34.23 2.26 8.23
N LYS A 299 -33.71 3.09 7.33
CA LYS A 299 -32.81 2.66 6.25
C LYS A 299 -31.55 1.95 6.79
N ALA A 300 -30.97 2.42 7.88
CA ALA A 300 -29.77 1.82 8.47
C ALA A 300 -30.07 0.49 9.20
N LEU A 301 -31.28 0.32 9.72
CA LEU A 301 -31.71 -0.91 10.40
C LEU A 301 -32.15 -2.02 9.43
N MET A 302 -32.63 -1.67 8.23
CA MET A 302 -33.13 -2.63 7.23
C MET A 302 -32.20 -3.83 6.96
N PRO A 303 -30.87 -3.67 6.77
CA PRO A 303 -29.98 -4.80 6.53
C PRO A 303 -29.92 -5.81 7.69
N LEU A 304 -30.31 -5.40 8.90
CA LEU A 304 -30.34 -6.25 10.08
C LEU A 304 -31.71 -6.90 10.29
N TYR A 305 -32.78 -6.22 9.86
CA TYR A 305 -34.15 -6.67 10.03
C TYR A 305 -34.60 -7.63 8.91
N GLU A 306 -34.12 -7.40 7.68
CA GLU A 306 -34.49 -8.20 6.50
C GLU A 306 -33.25 -8.91 5.91
N PRO A 307 -33.10 -10.23 6.14
CA PRO A 307 -31.98 -11.01 5.60
C PRO A 307 -31.86 -10.95 4.08
N ARG A 308 -32.97 -10.72 3.35
CA ARG A 308 -32.98 -10.61 1.88
C ARG A 308 -32.78 -9.19 1.37
N TRP A 309 -32.42 -8.23 2.22
CA TRP A 309 -32.34 -6.80 1.89
C TRP A 309 -31.55 -6.51 0.61
N GLN A 310 -30.41 -7.17 0.42
CA GLN A 310 -29.53 -6.97 -0.75
C GLN A 310 -30.10 -7.53 -2.06
N GLN A 311 -31.10 -8.41 -2.00
CA GLN A 311 -31.74 -9.06 -3.14
C GLN A 311 -33.02 -8.35 -3.59
N LEU A 312 -33.53 -7.40 -2.80
CA LEU A 312 -34.75 -6.66 -3.10
C LEU A 312 -34.52 -5.60 -4.19
N SER A 313 -35.56 -5.37 -4.99
CA SER A 313 -35.58 -4.25 -5.95
C SER A 313 -35.54 -2.90 -5.23
N ARG A 314 -35.06 -1.84 -5.91
CA ARG A 314 -35.03 -0.48 -5.33
C ARG A 314 -36.43 0.01 -4.91
N SER A 315 -37.48 -0.35 -5.64
CA SER A 315 -38.86 0.00 -5.31
C SER A 315 -39.35 -0.71 -4.06
N ASP A 316 -38.96 -1.96 -3.85
CA ASP A 316 -39.39 -2.73 -2.68
C ASP A 316 -38.61 -2.33 -1.43
N GLN A 317 -37.30 -2.05 -1.57
CA GLN A 317 -36.50 -1.44 -0.51
C GLN A 317 -37.11 -0.13 -0.01
N GLN A 318 -37.60 0.74 -0.91
CA GLN A 318 -38.26 1.98 -0.51
C GLN A 318 -39.58 1.76 0.23
N LYS A 319 -40.36 0.73 -0.14
CA LYS A 319 -41.60 0.38 0.55
C LYS A 319 -41.32 -0.09 1.97
N GLU A 320 -40.34 -0.98 2.16
CA GLU A 320 -39.99 -1.50 3.48
C GLU A 320 -39.42 -0.39 4.40
N ILE A 321 -38.58 0.51 3.88
CA ILE A 321 -38.10 1.67 4.67
C ILE A 321 -39.28 2.55 5.10
N LYS A 322 -40.22 2.84 4.18
CA LYS A 322 -41.40 3.65 4.52
C LYS A 322 -42.28 2.97 5.56
N LYS A 323 -42.46 1.66 5.46
CA LYS A 323 -43.21 0.86 6.43
C LYS A 323 -42.60 0.95 7.82
N LEU A 324 -41.29 0.72 7.96
CA LEU A 324 -40.60 0.84 9.24
C LEU A 324 -40.57 2.29 9.75
N ASN A 325 -40.39 3.27 8.87
CA ASN A 325 -40.46 4.69 9.24
C ASN A 325 -41.83 5.06 9.82
N ASN A 326 -42.94 4.56 9.24
CA ASN A 326 -44.27 4.80 9.77
C ASN A 326 -44.47 4.13 11.14
N GLN A 327 -43.93 2.91 11.32
CA GLN A 327 -43.95 2.26 12.64
C GLN A 327 -43.21 3.08 13.70
N PHE A 328 -42.06 3.69 13.38
CA PHE A 328 -41.37 4.59 14.32
C PHE A 328 -42.14 5.88 14.63
N GLN A 329 -43.05 6.31 13.77
CA GLN A 329 -43.90 7.47 14.01
C GLN A 329 -45.10 7.14 14.89
N GLU A 330 -45.58 5.90 14.83
CA GLU A 330 -46.74 5.41 15.60
C GLU A 330 -46.35 4.88 16.98
N ASP A 331 -45.17 4.28 17.13
CA ASP A 331 -44.71 3.65 18.37
C ASP A 331 -43.65 4.53 19.06
N THR A 332 -44.06 5.22 20.13
CA THR A 332 -43.18 6.16 20.88
C THR A 332 -42.23 5.45 21.84
N ASP A 333 -42.36 4.13 21.99
CA ASP A 333 -41.73 3.36 23.06
C ASP A 333 -40.55 2.51 22.53
N ILE A 334 -39.57 3.19 21.94
CA ILE A 334 -38.30 2.59 21.49
C ILE A 334 -37.39 2.31 22.72
N LYS A 335 -37.87 1.46 23.64
CA LYS A 335 -37.21 1.19 24.94
C LYS A 335 -35.93 0.34 24.84
N THR A 336 -35.57 -0.14 23.65
CA THR A 336 -34.46 -1.06 23.41
C THR A 336 -33.36 -0.51 22.50
N LEU A 337 -33.43 0.77 22.09
CA LEU A 337 -32.37 1.40 21.31
C LEU A 337 -31.48 2.28 22.18
N TRP A 338 -30.18 2.06 22.08
CA TRP A 338 -29.14 2.93 22.64
C TRP A 338 -28.54 3.78 21.54
N TYR A 339 -28.57 5.10 21.72
CA TYR A 339 -28.11 6.06 20.74
C TYR A 339 -26.80 6.70 21.16
N VAL A 340 -25.84 6.77 20.23
CA VAL A 340 -24.64 7.60 20.36
C VAL A 340 -24.71 8.70 19.32
N ILE A 341 -24.85 9.94 19.80
CA ILE A 341 -24.93 11.12 18.94
C ILE A 341 -23.59 11.82 18.96
N VAL A 342 -22.99 11.99 17.79
CA VAL A 342 -21.78 12.81 17.61
C VAL A 342 -22.19 14.17 17.08
N ALA A 343 -21.99 15.22 17.86
CA ALA A 343 -22.41 16.58 17.51
C ALA A 343 -21.23 17.58 17.56
N GLU A 344 -21.33 18.64 16.77
CA GLU A 344 -20.43 19.79 16.82
C GLU A 344 -21.11 20.95 17.57
N GLY A 345 -20.45 21.54 18.57
CA GLY A 345 -20.98 22.64 19.38
C GLY A 345 -20.58 22.53 20.86
N GLU A 346 -20.78 23.58 21.66
CA GLU A 346 -20.59 23.54 23.13
C GLU A 346 -21.86 23.09 23.89
N THR A 347 -23.00 23.00 23.19
CA THR A 347 -24.30 22.61 23.73
C THR A 347 -25.16 21.96 22.64
N ILE A 348 -25.79 20.83 22.94
CA ILE A 348 -26.85 20.26 22.09
C ILE A 348 -28.14 20.99 22.41
N GLN A 349 -28.71 21.69 21.44
CA GLN A 349 -30.05 22.26 21.58
C GLN A 349 -31.10 21.13 21.45
N PRO A 350 -32.15 21.10 22.28
CA PRO A 350 -33.21 20.08 22.22
C PRO A 350 -33.83 19.94 20.82
N GLU A 351 -33.92 21.05 20.10
CA GLU A 351 -34.42 21.14 18.72
C GLU A 351 -33.61 20.30 17.71
N MET A 352 -32.33 20.02 18.00
CA MET A 352 -31.46 19.20 17.14
C MET A 352 -31.72 17.69 17.28
N LEU A 353 -32.49 17.27 18.29
CA LEU A 353 -32.77 15.85 18.58
C LEU A 353 -34.10 15.37 17.98
N GLY A 354 -34.92 16.27 17.43
CA GLY A 354 -36.16 15.92 16.74
C GLY A 354 -37.10 15.02 17.57
N MET A 355 -37.16 15.25 18.88
CA MET A 355 -38.13 14.66 19.80
C MET A 355 -39.26 15.65 20.07
#